data_AF-A0A821WZF6-F1
#
_entry.id   AF-A0A821WZF6-F1
#
_cell.length_a   1.000
_cell.length_b   1.000
_cell.length_c   1.000
_cell.angle_alpha   90.00
_cell.angle_beta   90.00
_cell.angle_gamma   90.00
#
_symmetry.space_group_name_H-M   'P 1'
#
loop_
_entity.id
_entity.type
_entity.pdbx_description
1 polymer ?
#
loop_
_entity_poly.entity_id
_entity_poly.type
_entity_poly.pdbx_seq_one_letter_code
_entity_poly.pdbx_strand_id
1 'polypeptide(L)'
;ALDYNESKKVFEKVGEATETALTVLVEKMNVFSTDKSRLSPQEMAMSSNIIIHQKYRKEFTLEFSRDRKSMSTYVVPTNRGPSNNQQSAKMFVKGAPESVIERCTHIRVGTQKVPLTPQIKQEIMRLVH
;
A
#
# COMPACT_ATOMS: atom_id res chain seq x y z
N ALA A 1 2.44 -9.52 7.10
CA ALA A 1 3.64 -9.91 6.33
C ALA A 1 3.50 -11.37 5.92
N LEU A 2 4.29 -11.84 4.96
CA LEU A 2 4.30 -13.22 4.49
C LEU A 2 5.66 -13.84 4.83
N ASP A 3 5.67 -15.11 5.24
CA ASP A 3 6.86 -15.90 5.54
C ASP A 3 6.76 -17.27 4.85
N TYR A 4 7.87 -17.98 4.67
CA TYR A 4 7.89 -19.33 4.09
C TYR A 4 8.33 -20.38 5.10
N ASN A 5 7.40 -21.24 5.50
CA ASN A 5 7.66 -22.31 6.46
C ASN A 5 8.37 -23.47 5.74
N GLU A 6 9.70 -23.55 5.93
CA GLU A 6 10.56 -24.61 5.37
C GLU A 6 10.05 -26.03 5.68
N SER A 7 9.63 -26.30 6.92
CA SER A 7 9.23 -27.64 7.37
C SER A 7 7.91 -28.10 6.75
N LYS A 8 7.01 -27.16 6.43
CA LYS A 8 5.71 -27.43 5.78
C LYS A 8 5.74 -27.21 4.26
N LYS A 9 6.80 -26.57 3.74
CA LYS A 9 6.96 -26.09 2.35
C LYS A 9 5.82 -25.20 1.84
N VAL A 10 5.22 -24.39 2.72
CA VAL A 10 4.14 -23.43 2.38
C VAL A 10 4.42 -22.02 2.90
N PHE A 11 3.81 -21.03 2.25
CA PHE A 11 3.79 -19.66 2.76
C PHE A 11 2.76 -19.51 3.88
N GLU A 12 3.16 -18.94 5.02
CA GLU A 12 2.30 -18.70 6.18
C GLU A 12 2.13 -17.21 6.46
N LYS A 13 1.01 -16.84 7.09
CA LYS A 13 0.71 -15.44 7.42
C LYS A 13 1.42 -15.01 8.71
N VAL A 14 2.01 -13.82 8.70
CA VAL A 14 2.58 -13.18 9.89
C VAL A 14 1.79 -11.90 10.19
N GLY A 15 1.03 -11.93 11.28
CA GLY A 15 0.07 -10.88 11.66
C GLY A 15 -1.35 -11.14 11.16
N GLU A 16 -2.11 -10.07 10.92
CA GLU A 16 -3.50 -10.15 10.46
C GLU A 16 -3.64 -10.72 9.03
N ALA A 17 -4.75 -11.41 8.78
CA ALA A 17 -5.05 -11.98 7.46
C ALA A 17 -5.32 -10.89 6.40
N THR A 18 -6.00 -9.82 6.79
CA THR A 18 -6.29 -8.60 5.99
C THR A 18 -5.00 -7.95 5.46
N GLU A 19 -4.03 -7.72 6.34
CA GLU A 19 -2.73 -7.14 5.96
C GLU A 19 -1.86 -8.11 5.16
N THR A 20 -1.94 -9.40 5.48
CA THR A 20 -1.20 -10.42 4.72
C THR A 20 -1.75 -10.58 3.30
N ALA A 21 -3.06 -10.48 3.10
CA ALA A 21 -3.67 -10.46 1.75
C ALA A 21 -3.13 -9.28 0.91
N LEU A 22 -2.97 -8.09 1.51
CA LEU A 22 -2.34 -6.95 0.85
C LEU A 22 -0.83 -7.18 0.59
N THR A 23 -0.13 -7.86 1.51
CA THR A 23 1.28 -8.25 1.32
C THR A 23 1.43 -9.15 0.09
N VAL A 24 0.58 -10.18 -0.02
CA VAL A 24 0.52 -11.13 -1.16
C VAL A 24 0.12 -10.43 -2.45
N LEU A 25 -0.80 -9.46 -2.39
CA LEU A 25 -1.19 -8.67 -3.57
C LEU A 25 0.00 -7.89 -4.14
N VAL A 26 0.82 -7.26 -3.29
CA VAL A 26 2.05 -6.57 -3.73
C VAL A 26 3.03 -7.53 -4.41
N GLU A 27 3.26 -8.72 -3.84
CA GLU A 27 4.15 -9.73 -4.45
C GLU A 27 3.66 -10.23 -5.81
N LYS A 28 2.33 -10.32 -6.00
CA LYS A 28 1.69 -10.73 -7.27
C LYS A 28 1.65 -9.61 -8.31
N MET A 29 1.41 -8.36 -7.90
CA MET A 29 1.37 -7.21 -8.81
C MET A 29 2.76 -6.83 -9.35
N ASN A 30 3.81 -7.04 -8.55
CA ASN A 30 5.22 -6.82 -8.92
C ASN A 30 5.47 -5.54 -9.74
N VAL A 31 4.93 -4.40 -9.29
CA VAL A 31 4.82 -3.15 -10.09
C VAL A 31 6.15 -2.48 -10.50
N PHE A 32 7.28 -3.03 -10.06
CA PHE A 32 8.63 -2.60 -10.44
C PHE A 32 9.38 -3.68 -11.25
N SER A 33 8.69 -4.72 -11.72
CA SER A 33 9.25 -5.84 -12.50
C SER A 33 10.49 -6.46 -11.85
N THR A 34 10.45 -6.66 -10.53
CA THR A 34 11.53 -7.31 -9.78
C THR A 34 11.71 -8.73 -10.29
N ASP A 35 12.93 -9.10 -10.70
CA ASP A 35 13.26 -10.48 -11.04
C ASP A 35 13.22 -11.35 -9.77
N LYS A 36 12.49 -12.47 -9.85
CA LYS A 36 12.33 -13.45 -8.78
C LYS A 36 12.87 -14.83 -9.15
N SER A 37 13.43 -14.99 -10.36
CA SER A 37 13.86 -16.27 -10.93
C SER A 37 14.99 -16.95 -10.17
N ARG A 38 15.77 -16.18 -9.40
CA ARG A 38 16.93 -16.66 -8.61
C ARG A 38 16.70 -16.59 -7.10
N LEU A 39 15.51 -16.21 -6.64
CA LEU A 39 15.20 -16.05 -5.23
C LEU A 39 14.72 -17.38 -4.62
N SER A 40 15.18 -17.68 -3.41
CA SER A 40 14.60 -18.74 -2.59
C SER A 40 13.12 -18.44 -2.24
N PRO A 41 12.31 -19.44 -1.87
CA PRO A 41 10.95 -19.20 -1.40
C PRO A 41 10.86 -18.21 -0.23
N GLN A 42 11.84 -18.22 0.68
CA GLN A 42 11.96 -17.27 1.79
C GLN A 42 12.13 -15.83 1.30
N GLU A 43 13.08 -15.58 0.38
CA GLU A 43 13.32 -14.24 -0.19
C GLU A 43 12.14 -13.76 -1.04
N MET A 44 11.51 -14.68 -1.78
CA MET A 44 10.35 -14.39 -2.63
C MET A 44 9.15 -13.88 -1.83
N ALA A 45 8.98 -14.32 -0.57
CA ALA A 45 7.84 -13.98 0.28
C ALA A 45 7.61 -12.47 0.48
N MET A 46 8.67 -11.66 0.44
CA MET A 46 8.65 -10.21 0.70
C MET A 46 9.37 -9.39 -0.40
N SER A 47 9.79 -10.02 -1.49
CA SER A 47 10.69 -9.44 -2.50
C SER A 47 10.21 -8.10 -3.09
N SER A 48 8.96 -7.98 -3.55
CA SER A 48 8.41 -6.73 -4.09
C SER A 48 8.06 -5.72 -2.98
N ASN A 49 7.63 -6.18 -1.79
CA ASN A 49 7.37 -5.32 -0.63
C ASN A 49 8.65 -4.60 -0.17
N ILE A 50 9.80 -5.28 -0.17
CA ILE A 50 11.11 -4.70 0.18
C ILE A 50 11.47 -3.54 -0.76
N ILE A 51 11.23 -3.67 -2.07
CA ILE A 51 11.47 -2.59 -3.05
C ILE A 51 10.57 -1.35 -2.79
N ILE A 52 9.37 -1.54 -2.23
CA ILE A 52 8.51 -0.42 -1.79
C ILE A 52 9.07 0.23 -0.51
N HIS A 53 9.49 -0.57 0.48
CA HIS A 53 10.08 -0.06 1.72
C HIS A 53 11.39 0.72 1.46
N GLN A 54 12.20 0.30 0.50
CA GLN A 54 13.42 1.01 0.08
C GLN A 54 13.15 2.40 -0.53
N LYS A 55 11.94 2.66 -1.05
CA LYS A 55 11.54 3.96 -1.62
C LYS A 55 10.97 4.95 -0.58
N TYR A 56 10.52 4.45 0.57
CA TYR A 56 9.76 5.21 1.56
C TYR A 56 10.14 4.84 2.99
N ARG A 57 10.84 5.74 3.71
CA ARG A 57 11.07 5.58 5.15
C ARG A 57 9.77 5.83 5.90
N LYS A 58 9.21 4.79 6.53
CA LYS A 58 8.13 4.92 7.53
C LYS A 58 8.67 5.66 8.75
N GLU A 59 8.02 6.75 9.14
CA GLU A 59 8.29 7.42 10.42
C GLU A 59 7.40 6.81 11.52
N PHE A 60 6.09 6.76 11.27
CA PHE A 60 5.08 6.25 12.21
C PHE A 60 3.81 5.79 11.48
N THR A 61 2.96 5.08 12.20
CA THR A 61 1.60 4.70 11.76
C THR A 61 0.59 5.23 12.77
N LEU A 62 -0.50 5.79 12.26
CA LEU A 62 -1.70 6.13 13.02
C LEU A 62 -2.58 4.88 13.02
N GLU A 63 -2.48 4.09 14.09
CA GLU A 63 -3.12 2.78 14.20
C GLU A 63 -4.65 2.83 14.15
N PHE A 64 -5.26 1.77 13.62
CA PHE A 64 -6.69 1.70 13.31
C PHE A 64 -7.56 2.04 14.53
N SER A 65 -8.51 2.98 14.37
CA SER A 65 -9.64 3.11 15.31
C SER A 65 -10.96 2.78 14.61
N ARG A 66 -11.88 2.24 15.39
CA ARG A 66 -13.23 1.83 14.95
C ARG A 66 -14.07 3.03 14.51
N ASP A 67 -13.85 4.18 15.12
CA ASP A 67 -14.63 5.42 14.92
C ASP A 67 -14.38 6.00 13.53
N ARG A 68 -13.11 6.04 13.11
CA ARG A 68 -12.68 6.53 11.78
C ARG A 68 -12.52 5.42 10.73
N LYS A 69 -12.77 4.17 11.11
CA LYS A 69 -12.68 2.92 10.32
C LYS A 69 -11.45 2.84 9.39
N SER A 70 -10.31 3.39 9.80
CA SER A 70 -9.12 3.53 8.93
C SER A 70 -7.83 3.70 9.73
N MET A 71 -6.72 3.31 9.09
CA MET A 71 -5.35 3.53 9.57
C MET A 71 -4.50 4.17 8.48
N SER A 72 -3.38 4.78 8.87
CA SER A 72 -2.49 5.42 7.91
C SER A 72 -1.03 5.43 8.34
N THR A 73 -0.11 5.38 7.38
CA THR A 73 1.33 5.42 7.62
C THR A 73 1.90 6.71 7.05
N TYR A 74 2.64 7.46 7.88
CA TYR A 74 3.38 8.64 7.45
C TYR A 74 4.77 8.22 6.98
N VAL A 75 5.14 8.64 5.77
CA VAL A 75 6.39 8.26 5.11
C VAL A 75 7.12 9.45 4.50
N VAL A 76 8.44 9.38 4.51
CA VAL A 76 9.33 10.30 3.78
C VAL A 76 10.03 9.54 2.64
N PRO A 77 10.02 10.04 1.39
CA PRO A 77 10.77 9.43 0.31
C PRO A 77 12.27 9.36 0.63
N THR A 78 12.90 8.22 0.37
CA THR A 78 14.32 7.98 0.70
C THR A 78 15.25 8.76 -0.23
N ASN A 79 15.02 8.67 -1.54
CA ASN A 79 15.84 9.33 -2.55
C ASN A 79 15.29 10.72 -2.90
N ARG A 80 15.78 11.74 -2.18
CA ARG A 80 15.59 13.15 -2.57
C ARG A 80 16.38 13.44 -3.86
N GLY A 81 15.74 13.29 -5.01
CA GLY A 81 16.35 13.64 -6.30
C GLY A 81 16.71 15.14 -6.38
N PRO A 82 17.71 15.52 -7.19
CA PRO A 82 18.23 16.90 -7.23
C PRO A 82 17.27 17.94 -7.85
N SER A 83 16.11 17.53 -8.35
CA SER A 83 15.04 18.45 -8.74
C SER A 83 14.25 18.87 -7.51
N ASN A 84 14.33 20.16 -7.15
CA ASN A 84 13.71 20.77 -5.97
C ASN A 84 12.17 20.89 -6.06
N ASN A 85 11.46 19.89 -6.57
CA ASN A 85 10.01 19.86 -6.66
C ASN A 85 9.38 18.56 -6.11
N GLN A 86 8.71 18.70 -4.96
CA GLN A 86 7.52 17.94 -4.54
C GLN A 86 7.65 16.46 -4.11
N GLN A 87 8.85 15.91 -3.92
CA GLN A 87 9.02 14.70 -3.06
C GLN A 87 8.90 15.00 -1.55
N SER A 88 7.86 15.76 -1.19
CA SER A 88 7.43 15.95 0.21
C SER A 88 6.91 14.64 0.82
N ALA A 89 6.93 14.56 2.15
CA ALA A 89 6.35 13.45 2.91
C ALA A 89 4.89 13.17 2.52
N LYS A 90 4.49 11.90 2.57
CA LYS A 90 3.16 11.42 2.20
C LYS A 90 2.53 10.66 3.36
N MET A 91 1.20 10.61 3.39
CA MET A 91 0.46 9.71 4.27
C MET A 91 -0.35 8.74 3.40
N PHE A 92 -0.05 7.44 3.50
CA PHE A 92 -0.81 6.39 2.83
C PHE A 92 -1.92 5.88 3.78
N VAL A 93 -3.14 5.74 3.28
CA VAL A 93 -4.35 5.48 4.08
C VAL A 93 -5.07 4.23 3.56
N LYS A 94 -5.58 3.38 4.46
CA LYS A 94 -6.52 2.29 4.14
C LYS A 94 -7.62 2.21 5.19
N GLY A 95 -8.80 1.72 4.81
CA GLY A 95 -9.96 1.63 5.70
C GLY A 95 -11.26 1.34 4.95
N ALA A 96 -12.39 1.48 5.65
CA ALA A 96 -13.73 1.37 5.05
C ALA A 96 -13.92 2.42 3.93
N PRO A 97 -14.43 2.04 2.74
CA PRO A 97 -14.51 2.94 1.58
C PRO A 97 -15.22 4.26 1.87
N GLU A 98 -16.43 4.22 2.45
CA GLU A 98 -17.22 5.40 2.85
C GLU A 98 -16.38 6.34 3.71
N SER A 99 -15.75 5.78 4.76
CA SER A 99 -14.99 6.55 5.75
C SER A 99 -13.66 7.10 5.22
N VAL A 100 -13.15 6.58 4.11
CA VAL A 100 -11.97 7.12 3.42
C VAL A 100 -12.39 8.15 2.37
N ILE A 101 -13.35 7.79 1.51
CA ILE A 101 -13.81 8.61 0.38
C ILE A 101 -14.49 9.90 0.84
N GLU A 102 -15.18 9.91 1.98
CA GLU A 102 -15.74 11.15 2.56
C GLU A 102 -14.68 12.21 2.90
N ARG A 103 -13.43 11.79 3.10
CA ARG A 103 -12.28 12.69 3.36
C ARG A 103 -11.43 12.96 2.12
N CYS A 104 -11.80 12.43 0.95
CA CYS A 104 -11.09 12.65 -0.30
C CYS A 104 -11.64 13.89 -1.02
N THR A 105 -10.82 14.93 -1.17
CA THR A 105 -11.14 16.10 -2.02
C THR A 105 -10.69 15.93 -3.47
N HIS A 106 -9.91 14.89 -3.76
CA HIS A 106 -9.26 14.64 -5.05
C HIS A 106 -9.18 13.14 -5.33
N ILE A 107 -9.16 12.78 -6.62
CA ILE A 107 -8.82 11.44 -7.11
C ILE A 107 -7.44 11.47 -7.79
N ARG A 108 -6.97 10.28 -8.22
CA ARG A 108 -5.75 10.12 -9.01
C ARG A 108 -6.07 9.41 -10.33
N VAL A 109 -5.62 9.98 -11.44
CA VAL A 109 -5.79 9.42 -12.79
C VAL A 109 -4.39 9.26 -13.39
N GLY A 110 -3.88 8.03 -13.37
CA GLY A 110 -2.46 7.77 -13.64
C GLY A 110 -1.57 8.53 -12.65
N THR A 111 -0.77 9.47 -13.16
CA THR A 111 0.07 10.38 -12.36
C THR A 111 -0.64 11.66 -11.92
N GLN A 112 -1.76 12.02 -12.55
CA GLN A 112 -2.45 13.30 -12.32
C GLN A 112 -3.32 13.28 -11.05
N LYS A 113 -3.48 14.45 -10.41
CA LYS A 113 -4.40 14.67 -9.28
C LYS A 113 -5.50 15.65 -9.73
N VAL A 114 -6.74 15.17 -9.83
CA VAL A 114 -7.90 16.00 -10.22
C VAL A 114 -8.95 16.04 -9.09
N PRO A 115 -9.84 17.04 -9.02
CA PRO A 115 -10.86 17.14 -7.97
C PRO A 115 -11.80 15.93 -7.96
N LEU A 116 -12.29 15.53 -6.78
CA LEU A 116 -13.37 14.56 -6.67
C LEU A 116 -14.72 15.29 -6.84
N THR A 117 -15.44 15.02 -7.92
CA THR A 117 -16.81 15.53 -8.11
C THR A 117 -17.84 14.62 -7.44
N PRO A 118 -19.04 15.12 -7.09
CA PRO A 118 -20.11 14.28 -6.54
C PRO A 118 -20.48 13.09 -7.42
N GLN A 119 -20.46 13.27 -8.76
CA GLN A 119 -20.76 12.22 -9.73
C GLN A 119 -19.72 11.09 -9.68
N ILE A 120 -18.42 11.45 -9.61
CA ILE A 120 -17.35 10.45 -9.50
C ILE A 120 -17.40 9.77 -8.12
N LYS A 121 -17.70 10.51 -7.05
CA LYS A 121 -17.90 9.95 -5.70
C LYS A 121 -19.01 8.90 -5.71
N GLN A 122 -20.14 9.21 -6.34
CA GLN A 122 -21.28 8.30 -6.47
C GLN A 122 -20.92 7.04 -7.26
N GLU A 123 -20.25 7.17 -8.40
CA GLU A 123 -19.86 6.02 -9.24
C GLU A 123 -18.85 5.10 -8.54
N ILE A 124 -17.88 5.65 -7.81
CA ILE A 124 -16.96 4.84 -7.00
C ILE A 124 -17.73 4.05 -5.93
N MET A 125 -18.67 4.67 -5.21
CA MET A 125 -19.48 3.97 -4.21
C MET A 125 -20.40 2.90 -4.83
N ARG A 126 -20.88 3.12 -6.06
CA ARG A 126 -21.73 2.18 -6.84
C ARG A 126 -20.96 1.01 -7.45
N LEU A 127 -19.63 1.00 -7.36
CA LEU A 127 -18.75 -0.12 -7.75
C LEU A 127 -18.18 -0.88 -6.55
N VAL A 128 -18.43 -0.38 -5.34
CA VAL A 128 -17.97 -0.96 -4.06
C VAL A 128 -19.09 -1.75 -3.35
N HIS A 129 -20.35 -1.45 -3.67
CA HIS A 129 -21.56 -2.08 -3.15
C HIS A 129 -22.44 -2.57 -4.30
#